data_AF-A0A3A9KBM2-F1
#
_entry.id   AF-A0A3A9KBM2-F1
#
_cell.length_a   1.000
_cell.length_b   1.000
_cell.length_c   1.000
_cell.angle_alpha   90.00
_cell.angle_beta   90.00
_cell.angle_gamma   90.00
#
_symmetry.space_group_name_H-M   'P 1'
#
loop_
_entity.id
_entity.type
_entity.pdbx_description
1 polymer ?
#
loop_
_entity_poly.entity_id
_entity_poly.type
_entity_poly.pdbx_seq_one_letter_code
_entity_poly.pdbx_strand_id
1 'polypeptide(L)'
;MSRQRILFILVSSLLGFLVVFASSLTSNSVITSLFRGGVAFAIFLFIGLIFHIIWGFITVDLVEKEQFPKSTKGTEKEQETKG
;
A
#
# COMPACT_ATOMS: atom_id res chain seq x y z
N MET A 1 0.16 -6.08 11.68
CA MET A 1 0.28 -4.77 11.00
C MET A 1 1.49 -4.03 11.54
N SER A 2 2.47 -3.71 10.70
CA SER A 2 3.61 -2.88 11.13
C SER A 2 3.16 -1.43 11.30
N ARG A 3 3.28 -0.91 12.53
CA ARG A 3 2.83 0.44 12.93
C ARG A 3 3.34 1.55 11.99
N GLN A 4 4.49 1.35 11.38
CA GLN A 4 5.11 2.29 10.44
C GLN A 4 4.31 2.49 9.14
N ARG A 5 3.65 1.44 8.61
CA ARG A 5 2.88 1.56 7.36
C ARG A 5 1.62 2.40 7.56
N ILE A 6 0.97 2.23 8.71
CA ILE A 6 -0.21 3.00 9.10
C ILE A 6 0.15 4.48 9.29
N LEU A 7 1.28 4.76 9.94
CA LEU A 7 1.79 6.13 10.11
C LEU A 7 2.04 6.80 8.76
N PHE A 8 2.63 6.09 7.79
CA PHE A 8 2.87 6.65 6.46
C PHE A 8 1.57 7.02 5.73
N ILE A 9 0.56 6.15 5.79
CA ILE A 9 -0.77 6.41 5.20
C ILE A 9 -1.46 7.60 5.86
N LEU A 10 -1.35 7.71 7.19
CA LEU A 10 -1.90 8.82 7.97
C LEU A 10 -1.23 10.15 7.59
N VAL A 11 0.10 10.16 7.50
CA VAL A 11 0.87 11.36 7.14
C VAL A 11 0.57 11.78 5.70
N SER A 12 0.48 10.84 4.75
CA SER A 12 0.16 11.18 3.34
C SER A 12 -1.27 11.71 3.20
N SER A 13 -2.23 11.15 3.95
CA SER A 13 -3.62 11.62 3.96
C SER A 13 -3.75 13.00 4.60
N LEU A 14 -3.00 13.26 5.67
CA LEU A 14 -2.95 14.57 6.32
C LEU A 14 -2.34 15.65 5.42
N LEU A 15 -1.28 15.31 4.67
CA LEU A 15 -0.70 16.17 3.64
C LEU A 15 -1.70 16.49 2.53
N GLY A 16 -2.42 15.49 2.01
CA GLY A 16 -3.47 15.68 1.01
C GLY A 16 -4.59 16.62 1.50
N PHE A 17 -5.02 16.46 2.76
CA PHE A 17 -5.97 17.36 3.41
C PHE A 17 -5.44 18.80 3.46
N LEU A 18 -4.21 19.00 3.92
CA LEU A 18 -3.63 20.34 4.05
C LEU A 18 -3.52 21.06 2.71
N VAL A 19 -3.12 20.36 1.64
CA VAL A 19 -3.01 20.96 0.30
C VAL A 19 -4.37 21.39 -0.22
N VAL A 20 -5.39 20.52 -0.15
CA VAL A 20 -6.74 20.84 -0.62
C VAL A 20 -7.41 21.91 0.24
N PHE A 21 -7.18 21.86 1.56
CA PHE A 21 -7.68 22.86 2.50
C PHE A 21 -7.08 24.25 2.22
N ALA A 22 -5.75 24.34 2.09
CA ALA A 22 -5.06 25.59 1.76
C ALA A 22 -5.48 26.13 0.39
N SER A 23 -5.60 25.26 -0.63
CA SER A 23 -6.08 25.66 -1.96
C SER A 23 -7.54 26.12 -1.93
N SER A 24 -8.39 25.54 -1.07
CA SER A 24 -9.81 25.91 -0.98
C SER A 24 -10.06 27.19 -0.18
N LEU A 25 -9.14 27.61 0.70
CA LEU A 25 -9.26 28.87 1.45
C LEU A 25 -9.18 30.10 0.54
N THR A 26 -8.50 30.00 -0.60
CA THR A 26 -8.31 31.11 -1.53
C THR A 26 -9.57 31.46 -2.32
N SER A 27 -10.58 30.58 -2.37
CA SER A 27 -11.76 30.75 -3.24
C SER A 27 -13.11 30.60 -2.53
N ASN A 28 -13.16 30.29 -1.23
CA ASN A 28 -14.41 30.00 -0.52
C ASN A 28 -14.38 30.44 0.96
N SER A 29 -15.56 30.64 1.55
CA SER A 29 -15.72 30.82 3.01
C SER A 29 -15.15 29.64 3.80
N VAL A 30 -14.60 29.93 4.99
CA VAL A 30 -13.87 28.98 5.87
C VAL A 30 -14.66 27.69 6.16
N ILE A 31 -15.97 27.78 6.32
CA ILE A 31 -16.85 26.62 6.60
C ILE A 31 -16.92 25.69 5.38
N THR A 32 -17.04 26.25 4.18
CA THR A 32 -17.09 25.50 2.93
C THR A 32 -15.75 24.82 2.64
N SER A 33 -14.62 25.50 2.91
CA SER A 33 -13.29 24.91 2.79
C SER A 33 -13.02 23.81 3.82
N LEU A 34 -13.59 23.90 5.03
CA LEU A 34 -13.51 22.84 6.03
C LEU A 34 -14.23 21.56 5.57
N PHE A 35 -15.46 21.68 5.04
CA PHE A 35 -16.19 20.55 4.46
C PHE A 35 -15.47 19.96 3.24
N ARG A 36 -14.95 20.82 2.36
CA ARG A 36 -14.24 20.39 1.15
C ARG A 36 -12.91 19.69 1.47
N GLY A 37 -12.18 20.21 2.46
CA GLY A 37 -11.01 19.55 3.02
C GLY A 37 -11.37 18.21 3.64
N GLY A 38 -12.42 18.15 4.47
CA GLY A 38 -12.88 16.91 5.10
C GLY A 38 -13.21 15.80 4.11
N VAL A 39 -13.92 16.13 3.02
CA VAL A 39 -14.21 15.17 1.94
C VAL A 39 -12.92 14.73 1.25
N ALA A 40 -11.98 15.64 0.98
CA ALA A 40 -10.69 15.29 0.39
C ALA A 40 -9.88 14.35 1.31
N PHE A 41 -9.85 14.62 2.62
CA PHE A 41 -9.20 13.72 3.59
C PHE A 41 -9.81 12.32 3.55
N ALA A 42 -11.14 12.21 3.55
CA ALA A 42 -11.82 10.93 3.46
C ALA A 42 -11.46 10.17 2.17
N ILE A 43 -11.43 10.87 1.02
CA ILE A 43 -11.05 10.26 -0.27
C ILE A 43 -9.61 9.74 -0.23
N PHE A 44 -8.66 10.55 0.22
CA PHE A 44 -7.26 10.14 0.31
C PHE A 44 -7.05 8.99 1.32
N LEU A 45 -7.77 8.99 2.44
CA LEU A 45 -7.75 7.91 3.41
C LEU A 45 -8.27 6.61 2.79
N PHE A 46 -9.40 6.66 2.07
CA PHE A 46 -9.94 5.49 1.36
C PHE A 46 -8.98 4.95 0.31
N ILE A 47 -8.38 5.83 -0.51
CA ILE A 47 -7.40 5.43 -1.52
C ILE A 47 -6.19 4.77 -0.85
N GLY A 48 -5.66 5.36 0.22
CA GLY A 48 -4.55 4.78 0.97
C GLY A 48 -4.87 3.41 1.57
N LEU A 49 -6.09 3.24 2.07
CA LEU A 49 -6.58 1.96 2.61
C LEU A 49 -6.71 0.89 1.52
N ILE A 50 -7.26 1.25 0.35
CA ILE A 50 -7.38 0.35 -0.80
C ILE A 50 -6.00 -0.10 -1.27
N PHE A 51 -5.07 0.84 -1.46
CA PHE A 51 -3.69 0.52 -1.81
C PHE A 51 -3.02 -0.41 -0.79
N HIS A 52 -3.28 -0.19 0.51
CA HIS A 52 -2.77 -1.06 1.56
C HIS A 52 -3.28 -2.50 1.44
N ILE A 53 -4.59 -2.67 1.20
CA ILE A 53 -5.22 -3.99 1.04
C ILE A 53 -4.65 -4.69 -0.20
N ILE A 54 -4.60 -3.99 -1.34
CA ILE A 54 -4.05 -4.53 -2.60
C ILE A 54 -2.59 -4.94 -2.40
N TRP A 55 -1.77 -4.10 -1.77
CA TRP A 55 -0.37 -4.41 -1.51
C TRP A 55 -0.21 -5.59 -0.54
N GLY A 56 -1.10 -5.70 0.45
CA GLY A 56 -1.19 -6.84 1.35
C GLY A 56 -1.41 -8.14 0.57
N PHE A 57 -2.39 -8.16 -0.33
CA PHE A 57 -2.65 -9.32 -1.20
C PHE A 57 -1.44 -9.66 -2.08
N ILE A 58 -0.85 -8.68 -2.75
CA ILE A 58 0.32 -8.90 -3.62
C ILE A 58 1.52 -9.44 -2.83
N THR A 59 1.78 -8.90 -1.64
CA THR A 59 2.94 -9.30 -0.84
C THR A 59 2.75 -10.71 -0.26
N VAL A 60 1.53 -11.10 0.11
CA VAL A 60 1.23 -12.46 0.57
C VAL A 60 1.51 -13.47 -0.54
N ASP A 61 1.09 -13.18 -1.77
CA ASP A 61 1.30 -14.04 -2.93
C ASP A 61 2.79 -14.17 -3.32
N LEU A 62 3.59 -13.12 -3.09
CA LEU A 62 5.05 -13.14 -3.27
C LEU A 62 5.76 -13.99 -2.20
N VAL A 63 5.36 -13.87 -0.93
CA VAL A 63 5.96 -14.66 0.16
C VAL A 63 5.67 -16.15 -0.01
N GLU A 64 4.48 -16.51 -0.45
CA GLU A 64 4.12 -17.90 -0.71
C GLU A 64 4.97 -18.51 -1.84
N LYS A 65 5.32 -17.73 -2.88
CA LYS A 65 6.21 -18.19 -3.96
C LYS A 65 7.68 -18.33 -3.56
N GLU A 66 8.17 -17.53 -2.61
CA GLU A 66 9.58 -17.62 -2.17
C GLU A 66 9.84 -18.72 -1.14
N GLN A 67 8.81 -19.20 -0.43
CA GLN A 67 8.94 -20.24 0.60
C GLN A 67 8.82 -21.68 0.08
N PHE A 68 8.48 -21.87 -1.19
CA PHE A 68 8.65 -23.15 -1.89
C PHE A 68 9.81 -23.04 -2.89
N PRO A 69 11.09 -23.07 -2.45
CA PRO A 69 12.14 -23.47 -3.36
C PRO A 69 11.78 -24.87 -3.83
N LYS A 70 11.39 -25.01 -5.10
CA LYS A 70 11.17 -26.30 -5.74
C LYS A 70 12.31 -27.24 -5.35
N SER A 71 12.02 -28.18 -4.45
CA SER A 71 12.87 -29.33 -4.15
C SER A 71 12.81 -30.27 -5.35
N THR A 72 13.42 -29.84 -6.47
CA THR A 72 13.48 -30.62 -7.70
C THR A 72 14.78 -30.31 -8.41
N LYS A 73 15.89 -30.56 -7.70
CA LYS A 73 17.23 -30.73 -8.29
C LYS A 73 17.98 -31.85 -7.56
N GLY A 74 17.26 -32.95 -7.30
CA GLY A 74 17.78 -34.07 -6.53
C GLY A 74 17.48 -35.43 -7.13
N THR A 75 17.41 -35.59 -8.46
CA THR A 75 17.38 -36.93 -9.10
C THR A 75 17.74 -36.82 -10.59
N GLU A 76 19.01 -36.56 -10.96
CA GLU A 76 19.43 -36.80 -12.37
C GLU A 76 20.95 -36.80 -12.63
N LYS A 77 21.81 -36.90 -11.61
CA LYS A 77 23.28 -37.01 -11.81
C LYS A 77 23.92 -38.24 -11.18
N GLU A 78 23.16 -39.32 -10.98
CA GLU A 78 23.68 -40.61 -10.50
C GLU A 78 23.23 -41.77 -11.39
N GLN A 79 23.27 -41.57 -12.73
CA GLN A 79 23.16 -42.67 -13.70
C GLN A 79 24.19 -42.61 -14.84
N GLU A 80 25.13 -41.66 -14.83
CA GLU A 80 26.14 -41.53 -15.89
C GLU A 80 27.55 -41.97 -15.46
N THR A 81 27.66 -42.83 -14.45
CA THR A 81 28.96 -43.40 -14.01
C THR A 81 28.92 -44.92 -13.88
N LYS A 82 28.07 -45.58 -14.67
CA LYS A 82 28.15 -47.02 -14.97
C LYS A 82 27.60 -47.27 -16.37
N GLY A 83 28.40 -46.94 -17.38
CA GLY A 83 28.20 -47.27 -18.79
C GLY A 83 29.55 -47.33 -19.48
#